data_AF-A0A2G2MIZ5-F1
#
_entry.id   AF-A0A2G2MIZ5-F1
#
_cell.length_a   1.000
_cell.length_b   1.000
_cell.length_c   1.000
_cell.angle_alpha   90.00
_cell.angle_beta   90.00
_cell.angle_gamma   90.00
#
_symmetry.space_group_name_H-M   'P 1'
#
loop_
_entity.id
_entity.type
_entity.pdbx_description
1 polymer ?
#
loop_
_entity_poly.entity_id
_entity_poly.type
_entity_poly.pdbx_seq_one_letter_code
_entity_poly.pdbx_strand_id
1 'polypeptide(L)' 'MNRTPNTTEGSGGAGRNNIVVPEARKALNQMKLEIANELGLSNYDQMDKGNLTARQNGYVGGTITKRLVEQAQRNMSGR' A
#
# COMPACT_ATOMS: atom_id res chain seq x y z
N MET A 1 42.84 13.27 7.76
CA MET A 1 41.41 13.42 8.11
C MET A 1 40.62 13.57 6.82
N ASN A 2 39.91 12.54 6.36
CA ASN A 2 38.83 12.71 5.38
C ASN A 2 37.81 11.57 5.58
N ARG A 3 36.85 11.79 6.48
CA ARG A 3 35.67 10.92 6.59
C ARG A 3 34.64 11.46 5.62
N THR A 4 34.46 10.79 4.48
CA THR A 4 33.25 10.92 3.67
C THR A 4 32.06 10.44 4.51
N PRO A 5 31.00 11.24 4.73
CA PRO A 5 29.75 10.67 5.19
C PRO A 5 29.10 9.90 4.03
N ASN A 6 29.22 8.57 4.08
CA ASN A 6 28.30 7.66 3.43
C ASN A 6 26.94 7.77 4.14
N THR A 7 26.01 8.52 3.57
CA THR A 7 24.59 8.50 3.96
C THR A 7 23.81 7.79 2.87
N THR A 8 24.01 6.47 2.78
CA THR A 8 22.98 5.59 2.18
C THR A 8 21.93 5.36 3.27
N GLU A 9 21.06 6.34 3.49
CA GLU A 9 19.99 6.24 4.47
C GLU A 9 18.81 5.46 3.90
N GLY A 10 18.52 4.34 4.55
CA GLY A 10 17.18 3.78 4.65
C GLY A 10 16.54 3.37 3.32
N SER A 11 16.93 2.20 2.82
CA SER A 11 15.99 1.38 2.04
C SER A 11 14.81 1.04 2.95
N GLY A 12 13.82 1.93 3.01
CA GLY A 12 12.54 1.68 3.64
C GLY A 12 11.90 0.49 2.94
N GLY A 13 12.05 -0.69 3.56
CA GLY A 13 11.42 -1.92 3.14
C GLY A 13 9.91 -1.76 3.25
N ALA A 14 9.31 -1.10 2.27
CA ALA A 14 7.90 -1.25 1.98
C ALA A 14 7.72 -2.74 1.71
N GLY A 15 7.14 -3.45 2.69
CA GLY A 15 6.89 -4.88 2.63
C GLY A 15 6.43 -5.23 1.22
N ARG A 16 7.32 -5.88 0.48
CA ARG A 16 7.16 -6.12 -0.95
C ARG A 16 6.15 -7.25 -1.04
N ASN A 17 4.88 -6.92 -0.82
CA ASN A 17 3.77 -7.79 -1.18
C ASN A 17 3.93 -8.04 -2.67
N ASN A 18 4.43 -9.23 -2.99
CA ASN A 18 4.76 -9.59 -4.35
C ASN A 18 3.42 -9.70 -5.07
N ILE A 19 3.16 -8.77 -5.98
CA ILE A 19 1.90 -8.74 -6.71
C ILE A 19 1.91 -9.97 -7.61
N VAL A 20 1.06 -10.94 -7.27
CA VAL A 20 0.98 -12.25 -7.93
C VAL A 20 0.60 -12.12 -9.41
N VAL A 21 -0.15 -11.07 -9.76
CA VAL A 21 -0.57 -10.73 -11.13
C VAL A 21 -0.04 -9.33 -11.47
N PRO A 22 1.12 -9.19 -12.12
CA PRO A 22 1.76 -7.89 -12.39
C PRO A 22 0.86 -6.87 -13.08
N GLU A 23 -0.04 -7.33 -13.94
CA GLU A 23 -1.01 -6.53 -14.68
C GLU A 23 -2.01 -5.82 -13.74
N ALA A 24 -2.33 -6.45 -12.60
CA ALA A 24 -3.22 -5.88 -11.59
C ALA A 24 -2.57 -4.75 -10.78
N ARG A 25 -1.24 -4.56 -10.88
CA ARG A 25 -0.51 -3.56 -10.08
C ARG A 25 -1.07 -2.16 -10.22
N LYS A 26 -1.46 -1.75 -11.43
CA LYS A 26 -2.05 -0.42 -11.66
C LYS A 26 -3.40 -0.28 -10.96
N ALA A 27 -4.28 -1.27 -11.10
CA ALA A 27 -5.59 -1.28 -10.47
C ALA A 27 -5.49 -1.31 -8.93
N LEU A 28 -4.59 -2.13 -8.39
CA LEU A 28 -4.33 -2.21 -6.95
C LEU A 28 -3.74 -0.91 -6.39
N ASN A 29 -2.85 -0.26 -7.12
CA ASN A 29 -2.32 1.05 -6.73
C ASN A 29 -3.42 2.12 -6.71
N GLN A 30 -4.30 2.13 -7.71
CA GLN A 30 -5.44 3.04 -7.75
C GLN A 30 -6.38 2.82 -6.54
N MET A 31 -6.74 1.56 -6.28
CA MET A 31 -7.57 1.21 -5.12
C MET A 31 -6.91 1.60 -3.79
N LYS A 32 -5.60 1.40 -3.66
CA LYS A 32 -4.82 1.83 -2.48
C LYS A 32 -4.91 3.34 -2.26
N LEU A 33 -4.83 4.13 -3.32
CA LEU A 33 -4.94 5.59 -3.25
C LEU A 33 -6.35 6.03 -2.84
N GLU A 34 -7.38 5.41 -3.43
CA GLU A 34 -8.78 5.68 -3.08
C GLU A 34 -9.06 5.41 -1.60
N ILE A 35 -8.68 4.24 -1.12
CA ILE A 35 -8.85 3.85 0.29
C ILE A 35 -8.05 4.78 1.21
N ALA A 36 -6.82 5.11 0.86
CA ALA A 36 -6.02 6.04 1.65
C ALA A 36 -6.70 7.42 1.74
N ASN A 37 -7.24 7.93 0.64
CA ASN A 37 -7.98 9.19 0.61
C ASN A 37 -9.25 9.12 1.47
N GLU A 38 -10.01 8.02 1.41
CA GLU A 38 -11.19 7.81 2.26
C GLU A 38 -10.85 7.82 3.76
N LEU A 39 -9.62 7.43 4.11
CA LEU A 39 -9.10 7.41 5.47
C LEU A 39 -8.47 8.73 5.91
N GLY A 40 -8.54 9.77 5.06
CA GLY A 40 -7.90 11.06 5.30
C GLY A 40 -6.37 11.02 5.20
N LEU A 41 -5.80 9.96 4.62
CA LEU A 41 -4.36 9.82 4.41
C LEU A 41 -3.99 10.42 3.05
N SER A 42 -3.89 11.75 3.00
CA SER A 42 -3.40 12.46 1.82
C SER A 42 -1.96 12.06 1.49
N ASN A 43 -1.65 11.88 0.21
CA ASN A 43 -0.31 11.57 -0.30
C ASN A 43 0.31 10.26 0.23
N TYR A 44 -0.49 9.24 0.55
CA TYR A 44 -0.04 7.94 1.08
C TYR A 44 1.07 7.22 0.27
N ASP A 45 1.23 7.55 -1.02
CA ASP A 45 2.29 6.99 -1.87
C ASP A 45 3.64 7.68 -1.70
N GLN A 46 3.63 8.97 -1.35
CA GLN A 46 4.82 9.80 -1.10
C GLN A 46 5.10 9.98 0.39
N MET A 47 4.11 9.70 1.24
CA MET A 47 4.22 9.79 2.68
C MET A 47 5.11 8.67 3.19
N ASP A 48 6.06 9.03 4.06
CA ASP A 48 6.84 8.05 4.77
C ASP A 48 5.89 7.19 5.63
N LYS A 49 5.83 5.90 5.29
CA LYS A 49 5.00 4.92 5.97
C LYS A 49 5.41 4.72 7.42
N GLY A 50 6.63 5.14 7.80
CA GLY A 50 7.11 5.20 9.18
C GLY A 50 6.41 6.28 10.03
N ASN A 51 5.87 7.33 9.43
CA ASN A 51 5.11 8.38 10.13
C ASN A 51 3.64 8.02 10.33
N LEU A 52 3.15 6.97 9.66
CA LEU A 52 1.80 6.45 9.85
C LEU A 52 1.79 5.45 11.00
N THR A 53 0.74 5.49 11.81
CA THR A 53 0.56 4.47 12.84
C THR A 53 0.43 3.09 12.18
N ALA A 54 0.96 2.06 12.83
CA ALA A 54 0.83 0.68 12.35
C ALA A 54 -0.65 0.29 12.08
N ARG A 55 -1.58 0.84 12.87
CA ARG A 55 -3.02 0.68 12.68
C ARG A 55 -3.52 1.30 11.37
N GLN A 56 -3.08 2.51 11.01
CA GLN A 56 -3.47 3.16 9.75
C GLN A 56 -2.97 2.38 8.53
N ASN A 57 -1.68 2.00 8.52
CA ASN A 57 -1.11 1.17 7.45
C ASN A 57 -1.84 -0.18 7.34
N GLY A 58 -2.12 -0.81 8.49
CA GLY A 58 -2.88 -2.07 8.55
C GLY A 58 -4.32 -1.93 8.05
N TYR A 59 -4.99 -0.82 8.38
CA TYR A 59 -6.37 -0.57 7.96
C TYR A 59 -6.46 -0.36 6.43
N VAL A 60 -5.50 0.36 5.82
CA VAL A 60 -5.41 0.50 4.36
C VAL A 60 -5.26 -0.87 3.70
N GLY A 61 -4.28 -1.68 4.15
CA GLY A 61 -4.04 -3.01 3.61
C GLY A 61 -5.23 -3.96 3.78
N GLY A 62 -5.84 -3.98 4.97
CA GLY A 62 -7.02 -4.80 5.27
C GLY A 62 -8.24 -4.41 4.42
N THR A 63 -8.43 -3.11 4.16
CA THR A 63 -9.53 -2.63 3.32
C THR A 63 -9.34 -3.03 1.85
N ILE A 64 -8.10 -3.00 1.35
CA ILE A 64 -7.78 -3.50 0.00
C ILE A 64 -8.17 -4.98 -0.11
N THR A 65 -7.70 -5.82 0.82
CA THR A 65 -8.04 -7.25 0.83
C THR A 65 -9.55 -7.47 0.92
N LYS A 66 -10.24 -6.73 1.78
CA LYS A 66 -11.70 -6.84 1.93
C LYS A 66 -12.42 -6.52 0.62
N ARG A 67 -12.08 -5.42 -0.06
CA ARG A 67 -12.69 -5.05 -1.35
C ARG A 67 -12.42 -6.09 -2.45
N LEU A 68 -11.20 -6.62 -2.51
CA LEU A 68 -10.84 -7.67 -3.46
C LEU A 68 -11.66 -8.94 -3.22
N VAL A 69 -11.80 -9.35 -1.96
CA VAL A 69 -12.63 -10.51 -1.59
C VAL A 69 -14.09 -10.25 -1.93
N GLU A 70 -14.63 -9.07 -1.63
CA GLU A 70 -16.01 -8.70 -1.99
C GLU A 70 -16.25 -8.71 -3.52
N GLN A 71 -15.30 -8.20 -4.31
CA GLN A 71 -15.36 -8.26 -5.77
C GLN A 71 -15.30 -9.71 -6.28
N ALA A 72 -14.39 -10.53 -5.74
CA ALA A 72 -14.29 -11.94 -6.07
C ALA A 72 -15.57 -12.70 -5.69
N GLN A 73 -16.13 -12.44 -4.51
CA GLN A 73 -17.40 -13.03 -4.06
C GLN A 73 -18.56 -12.65 -4.97
N ARG A 74 -18.67 -11.39 -5.40
CA ARG A 74 -19.68 -10.96 -6.39
C ARG A 74 -19.52 -11.72 -7.70
N ASN A 75 -18.30 -11.77 -8.25
CA ASN A 75 -18.01 -12.51 -9.48
C ASN A 75 -18.33 -14.02 -9.35
N MET A 76 -18.03 -14.63 -8.20
CA MET A 76 -18.31 -16.04 -7.93
C MET A 76 -19.79 -16.33 -7.68
N SER A 77 -20.53 -15.35 -7.14
CA SER A 77 -21.97 -15.46 -6.89
C SER A 77 -22.79 -15.53 -8.19
N GLY A 78 -22.17 -15.22 -9.34
CA GLY A 78 -22.83 -15.28 -10.66
C GLY A 78 -23.98 -14.28 -10.79
N ARG A 79 -23.94 -13.18 -10.03
CA ARG A 79 -24.92 -12.09 -10.06
C ARG A 79 -24.22 -10.76 -10.23
#